data_AF-A0A6I4V7I3-F1
#
_entry.id   AF-A0A6I4V7I3-F1
#
_cell.length_a   1.000
_cell.length_b   1.000
_cell.length_c   1.000
_cell.angle_alpha   90.00
_cell.angle_beta   90.00
_cell.angle_gamma   90.00
#
_symmetry.space_group_name_H-M   'P 1'
#
loop_
_entity.id
_entity.type
_entity.pdbx_description
1 polymer ?
#
loop_
_entity_poly.entity_id
_entity_poly.type
_entity_poly.pdbx_seq_one_letter_code
_entity_poly.pdbx_strand_id
1 'polypeptide(L)'
;MKLNRYLSGLFDERRYNGYGLVVTDFDAEVTDLPSYGYRRIWANLRRRSEQEGLTVTNAKRVWRVMRDNGLLLQPKPRPTPDTRRHTGRVAVAGSNRR
;
A
#
# COMPACT_ATOMS: atom_id res chain seq x y z
N MET A 1 3.55 -22.11 22.31
CA MET A 1 3.37 -21.61 20.93
C MET A 1 4.70 -21.04 20.45
N LYS A 2 5.29 -21.62 19.41
CA LYS A 2 6.58 -21.17 18.87
C LYS A 2 6.33 -19.89 18.06
N LEU A 3 6.70 -18.74 18.61
CA LEU A 3 6.83 -17.50 17.85
C LEU A 3 7.83 -17.75 16.71
N ASN A 4 7.39 -17.54 15.46
CA ASN A 4 8.23 -17.68 14.29
C ASN A 4 9.42 -16.72 14.38
N ARG A 5 10.61 -17.29 14.58
CA ARG A 5 11.94 -16.64 14.62
C ARG A 5 12.35 -15.97 13.29
N TYR A 6 11.44 -15.80 12.33
CA TYR A 6 11.74 -15.32 10.98
C TYR A 6 11.48 -13.83 10.77
N LEU A 7 10.85 -13.12 11.72
CA LEU A 7 10.50 -11.70 11.56
C LEU A 7 11.26 -10.74 12.49
N SER A 8 11.98 -11.24 13.49
CA SER A 8 12.76 -10.41 14.43
C SER A 8 13.97 -9.70 13.79
N GLY A 9 14.26 -9.98 12.51
CA GLY A 9 15.32 -9.31 11.74
C GLY A 9 14.83 -8.42 10.59
N LEU A 10 13.52 -8.39 10.30
CA LEU A 10 12.97 -7.61 9.20
C LEU A 10 12.77 -6.14 9.62
N PHE A 11 12.43 -5.89 10.88
CA PHE A 11 12.19 -4.57 11.42
C PHE A 11 13.18 -4.24 12.54
N ASP A 12 14.44 -3.98 12.18
CA ASP A 12 15.47 -3.51 13.14
C ASP A 12 15.02 -2.17 13.76
N GLU A 13 14.63 -2.18 15.03
CA GLU A 13 14.22 -1.00 15.79
C GLU A 13 15.28 0.10 15.74
N ARG A 14 16.58 -0.23 15.65
CA ARG A 14 17.65 0.77 15.52
C ARG A 14 17.61 1.52 14.19
N ARG A 15 17.08 0.88 13.14
CA ARG A 15 16.88 1.50 11.83
C ARG A 15 15.64 2.39 11.81
N TYR A 16 14.67 2.15 12.69
CA TYR A 16 13.37 2.82 12.70
C TYR A 16 13.02 3.66 13.95
N ASN A 17 13.92 3.73 14.94
CA ASN A 17 13.73 4.39 16.24
C ASN A 17 13.44 5.90 16.17
N GLY A 18 13.87 6.58 15.10
CA GLY A 18 13.53 8.00 14.85
C GLY A 18 12.11 8.24 14.30
N TYR A 19 11.32 7.18 14.09
CA TYR A 19 10.09 7.26 13.30
C TYR A 19 8.78 7.27 14.10
N GLY A 20 8.83 7.11 15.44
CA GLY A 20 7.63 7.07 16.28
C GLY A 20 6.65 5.95 15.91
N LEU A 21 7.11 4.99 15.12
CA LEU A 21 6.36 3.79 14.75
C LEU A 21 6.73 2.73 15.77
N VAL A 22 5.76 2.29 16.57
CA VAL A 22 5.96 1.10 17.40
C VAL A 22 5.98 -0.08 16.44
N VAL A 23 7.17 -0.65 16.23
CA VAL A 23 7.40 -1.74 15.27
C VAL A 23 6.48 -2.93 15.57
N THR A 24 6.16 -3.16 16.84
CA THR A 24 5.28 -4.23 17.29
C THR A 24 3.82 -4.09 16.81
N ASP A 25 3.30 -2.87 16.72
CA ASP A 25 1.92 -2.64 16.23
C ASP A 25 1.82 -2.87 14.72
N PHE A 26 2.89 -2.51 14.01
CA PHE A 26 2.98 -2.73 12.58
C PHE A 26 3.06 -4.22 12.24
N ASP A 27 3.80 -5.01 13.02
CA ASP A 27 3.95 -6.45 12.81
C ASP A 27 2.62 -7.21 12.98
N ALA A 28 1.85 -6.88 14.01
CA ALA A 28 0.54 -7.48 14.23
C ALA A 28 -0.39 -7.21 13.02
N GLU A 29 -0.44 -5.95 12.58
CA GLU A 29 -1.33 -5.54 11.49
C GLU A 29 -0.95 -6.16 10.14
N VAL A 30 0.35 -6.25 9.84
CA VAL A 30 0.85 -6.86 8.59
C VAL A 30 0.64 -8.38 8.60
N THR A 31 0.80 -9.03 9.76
CA THR A 31 0.63 -10.48 9.89
C THR A 31 -0.83 -10.88 9.74
N ASP A 32 -1.75 -10.13 10.33
CA ASP A 32 -3.19 -10.42 10.26
C ASP A 32 -3.80 -10.05 8.91
N LEU A 33 -3.18 -9.11 8.17
CA LEU A 33 -3.74 -8.55 6.93
C LEU A 33 -2.71 -8.55 5.77
N PRO A 34 -2.29 -9.72 5.26
CA PRO A 34 -1.27 -9.82 4.22
C PRO A 34 -1.71 -9.22 2.86
N SER A 35 -3.01 -9.06 2.66
CA SER A 35 -3.59 -8.44 1.45
C SER A 35 -3.68 -6.92 1.52
N TYR A 36 -3.24 -6.29 2.62
CA TYR A 36 -3.40 -4.85 2.81
C TYR A 36 -2.16 -4.10 2.32
N GLY A 37 -2.41 -3.06 1.52
CA GLY A 37 -1.38 -2.09 1.16
C GLY A 37 -1.15 -1.08 2.28
N TYR A 38 -0.02 -0.38 2.22
CA TYR A 38 0.44 0.58 3.23
C TYR A 38 -0.60 1.63 3.66
N ARG A 39 -1.52 2.04 2.77
CA ARG A 39 -2.59 2.99 3.12
C ARG A 39 -3.59 2.40 4.12
N ARG A 40 -3.93 1.12 3.98
CA ARG A 40 -4.89 0.47 4.88
C ARG A 40 -4.26 0.19 6.24
N ILE A 41 -3.03 -0.31 6.25
CA ILE A 41 -2.24 -0.47 7.48
C ILE A 41 -2.10 0.88 8.20
N TRP A 42 -1.77 1.95 7.48
CA TRP A 42 -1.72 3.29 8.06
C TRP A 42 -3.05 3.75 8.67
N ALA A 43 -4.18 3.48 8.02
CA ALA A 43 -5.49 3.84 8.55
C ALA A 43 -5.80 3.12 9.86
N ASN A 44 -5.40 1.85 9.99
CA ASN A 44 -5.61 1.06 11.20
C ASN A 44 -4.67 1.53 12.33
N LEU A 45 -3.39 1.77 12.03
CA LEU A 45 -2.45 2.37 12.98
C LEU A 45 -2.92 3.73 13.49
N ARG A 46 -3.48 4.57 12.60
CA ARG A 46 -4.04 5.87 12.97
C ARG A 46 -5.23 5.73 13.89
N ARG A 47 -6.18 4.85 13.57
CA ARG A 47 -7.36 4.59 14.41
C ARG A 47 -6.98 4.11 15.81
N ARG A 48 -6.00 3.19 15.91
CA ARG A 48 -5.47 2.74 17.20
C ARG A 48 -4.79 3.89 17.96
N SER A 49 -3.95 4.67 17.28
CA SER A 49 -3.28 5.82 17.90
C SER A 49 -4.28 6.84 18.45
N GLU A 50 -5.36 7.12 17.72
CA GLU A 50 -6.43 8.01 18.16
C GLU A 50 -7.19 7.46 19.39
N GLN A 51 -7.38 6.13 19.47
CA GLN A 51 -8.03 5.48 20.62
C GLN A 51 -7.13 5.46 21.87
N GLU A 52 -5.83 5.26 21.68
CA GLU A 52 -4.84 5.14 22.75
C GLU A 52 -4.21 6.49 23.13
N GLY A 53 -4.58 7.58 22.44
CA GLY A 53 -4.01 8.92 22.65
C GLY A 53 -2.53 9.03 22.24
N LEU A 54 -2.06 8.13 21.39
CA LEU A 54 -0.69 8.09 20.89
C LEU A 54 -0.51 9.02 19.68
N THR A 55 0.75 9.37 19.41
CA THR A 55 1.09 10.17 18.23
C THR A 55 0.82 9.40 16.94
N VAL A 56 -0.01 9.97 16.06
CA VAL A 56 -0.33 9.36 14.76
C VAL A 56 0.94 9.27 13.89
N THR A 57 1.27 8.06 13.46
CA THR A 57 2.40 7.85 12.55
C THR A 57 2.10 8.38 11.15
N ASN A 58 3.09 9.02 10.51
CA ASN A 58 2.97 9.50 9.13
C ASN A 58 2.86 8.34 8.11
N ALA A 59 1.90 8.40 7.19
CA ALA A 59 1.69 7.39 6.15
C ALA A 59 2.93 7.09 5.29
N LYS A 60 3.80 8.09 5.07
CA LYS A 60 5.05 7.95 4.32
C LYS A 60 6.04 7.04 5.02
N ARG A 61 6.03 7.00 6.35
CA ARG A 61 6.91 6.13 7.16
C ARG A 61 6.48 4.67 7.01
N VAL A 62 5.18 4.40 7.12
CA VAL A 62 4.57 3.09 6.85
C VAL A 62 4.94 2.60 5.44
N TRP A 63 4.86 3.48 4.44
CA TRP A 63 5.27 3.14 3.07
C TRP A 63 6.76 2.76 2.96
N ARG A 64 7.66 3.52 3.60
CA ARG A 64 9.11 3.24 3.54
C ARG A 64 9.43 1.89 4.17
N VAL A 65 8.86 1.63 5.36
CA VAL A 65 9.02 0.35 6.06
C VAL A 65 8.53 -0.80 5.19
N MET A 66 7.33 -0.71 4.62
CA MET A 66 6.81 -1.76 3.73
C MET A 66 7.61 -1.93 2.45
N ARG A 67 8.10 -0.84 1.85
CA ARG A 67 8.91 -0.88 0.64
C ARG A 67 10.24 -1.57 0.89
N ASP A 68 10.95 -1.14 1.93
CA ASP A 68 12.29 -1.63 2.24
C ASP A 68 12.25 -3.12 2.65
N ASN A 69 11.10 -3.59 3.13
CA ASN A 69 10.84 -4.99 3.50
C ASN A 69 10.14 -5.83 2.42
N GLY A 70 9.89 -5.26 1.23
CA GLY A 70 9.26 -6.01 0.13
C GLY A 70 7.80 -6.38 0.35
N LEU A 71 7.10 -5.69 1.25
CA LEU A 71 5.71 -5.97 1.65
C LEU A 71 4.67 -5.20 0.83
N LEU A 72 5.08 -4.45 -0.18
CA LEU A 72 4.15 -3.73 -1.04
C LEU A 72 3.44 -4.69 -1.97
N LEU A 73 2.12 -4.53 -2.08
CA LEU A 73 1.32 -5.25 -3.06
C LEU A 73 1.84 -4.98 -4.47
N GLN A 74 1.94 -6.04 -5.27
CA GLN A 74 2.33 -5.89 -6.66
C GLN A 74 1.31 -5.00 -7.39
N PRO A 75 1.77 -3.99 -8.16
CA PRO A 75 0.87 -3.17 -8.94
C PRO A 75 0.16 -4.06 -9.97
N LYS A 76 -1.15 -3.85 -10.11
CA LYS A 76 -1.93 -4.50 -11.17
C LYS A 76 -1.24 -4.21 -12.52
N PRO A 77 -0.96 -5.22 -13.35
CA PRO A 77 -0.37 -4.99 -14.66
C PRO A 77 -1.25 -3.99 -15.43
N ARG A 78 -0.61 -3.04 -16.11
CA ARG A 78 -1.31 -2.08 -16.94
C ARG A 78 -2.16 -2.87 -17.93
N PRO A 79 -3.47 -2.57 -18.05
CA PRO A 79 -4.29 -3.26 -19.04
C PRO A 79 -3.62 -3.13 -20.40
N THR A 80 -3.52 -4.24 -21.12
CA THR A 80 -3.11 -4.22 -22.53
C THR A 80 -3.98 -3.17 -23.23
N PRO A 81 -3.39 -2.25 -24.02
CA PRO A 81 -4.18 -1.33 -24.82
C PRO A 81 -5.25 -2.11 -25.58
N ASP A 82 -6.49 -1.63 -25.55
CA ASP A 82 -7.60 -2.32 -26.20
C ASP A 82 -7.26 -2.52 -27.68
N THR A 83 -7.12 -3.79 -28.10
CA THR A 83 -6.87 -4.16 -29.50
C THR A 83 -8.07 -3.81 -30.39
N ARG A 84 -9.24 -3.52 -29.81
CA ARG A 84 -10.40 -2.99 -30.53
C ARG A 84 -10.17 -1.53 -30.86
N ARG A 85 -9.27 -1.27 -31.81
CA ARG A 85 -9.25 -0.02 -32.55
C ARG A 85 -10.62 0.13 -33.19
N HIS A 86 -11.42 1.10 -32.73
CA HIS A 86 -12.69 1.45 -33.35
C HIS A 86 -12.37 2.11 -34.70
N THR A 87 -12.08 1.30 -35.71
CA THR A 87 -11.92 1.73 -37.10
C THR A 87 -13.31 1.86 -37.75
N GLY A 88 -14.27 2.39 -36.97
CA GLY A 88 -15.60 2.68 -37.46
C GLY A 88 -15.49 3.86 -38.41
N ARG A 89 -15.51 3.59 -39.71
CA ARG A 89 -15.66 4.63 -40.71
C ARG A 89 -17.07 5.19 -40.56
N VAL A 90 -17.19 6.43 -40.08
CA VAL A 90 -18.48 7.12 -40.00
C VAL A 90 -18.92 7.42 -41.43
N ALA A 91 -19.89 6.65 -41.94
CA ALA A 91 -20.52 6.93 -43.22
C ALA A 91 -21.50 8.09 -43.03
N VAL A 92 -21.06 9.31 -43.37
CA VAL A 92 -21.94 10.47 -43.45
C VAL A 92 -22.28 10.70 -44.93
N ALA A 93 -23.57 10.87 -45.24
CA ALA A 93 -24.05 11.03 -46.61
C ALA A 93 -23.57 12.32 -47.31
N GLY A 94 -23.02 13.28 -46.57
CA GLY A 94 -22.53 14.54 -47.13
C GLY A 94 -21.55 15.26 -46.21
N SER A 95 -20.71 16.11 -46.81
CA SER A 95 -19.75 16.98 -46.11
C SER A 95 -20.47 18.11 -45.38
N ASN A 96 -20.07 18.39 -44.14
CA ASN A 96 -20.52 19.55 -43.37
C ASN A 96 -20.12 20.84 -44.10
N ARG A 97 -21.09 21.62 -44.58
CA ARG A 97 -20.88 22.98 -45.08
C ARG A 97 -21.42 23.93 -44.02
N ARG A 98 -20.50 24.76 -43.53
CA ARG A 98 -20.66 25.68 -42.41
C ARG A 98 -21.68 26.78 -42.70
#